data_AF-A0A0M0LDK5-F1
#
_entry.id   AF-A0A0M0LDK5-F1
#
_cell.length_a   1.000
_cell.length_b   1.000
_cell.length_c   1.000
_cell.angle_alpha   90.00
_cell.angle_beta   90.00
_cell.angle_gamma   90.00
#
_symmetry.space_group_name_H-M   'P 1'
#
loop_
_entity.id
_entity.type
_entity.pdbx_description
1 polymer ?
#
loop_
_entity_poly.entity_id
_entity_poly.type
_entity_poly.pdbx_seq_one_letter_code
_entity_poly.pdbx_strand_id
1 'polypeptide(L)'
;MQNKELKMLAIPKWGRYLREKWLENFAGHLTKEEQKEIYMDSFLWHLCSYEKVIRLEKEEAIKAFERQKKNRCTIFYQFTNEAFLVQNAKNLNVKDLPYDDWDHSDIYVMDWENNWTFIITHENGWIGPYFIHKP
;
A
#
# COMPACT_ATOMS: atom_id res chain seq x y z
N MET A 1 1.12 28.42 12.19
CA MET A 1 1.37 27.39 11.15
C MET A 1 0.02 26.95 10.61
N GLN A 2 -0.30 27.22 9.33
CA GLN A 2 -1.56 26.74 8.75
C GLN A 2 -1.53 25.21 8.74
N ASN A 3 -2.47 24.60 9.46
CA ASN A 3 -2.76 23.18 9.36
C ASN A 3 -3.35 22.98 7.96
N LYS A 4 -2.51 22.65 6.98
CA LYS A 4 -3.00 22.34 5.63
C LYS A 4 -3.81 21.06 5.75
N GLU A 5 -5.11 21.15 5.48
CA GLU A 5 -6.01 20.00 5.46
C GLU A 5 -5.46 18.92 4.54
N LEU A 6 -5.65 17.66 4.97
CA LEU A 6 -5.38 16.48 4.15
C LEU A 6 -6.20 16.61 2.86
N LYS A 7 -5.55 16.52 1.70
CA LYS A 7 -6.25 16.67 0.41
C LYS A 7 -6.15 15.38 -0.38
N MET A 8 -7.25 14.65 -0.45
CA MET A 8 -7.38 13.44 -1.27
C MET A 8 -8.07 13.78 -2.60
N LEU A 9 -7.42 13.44 -3.70
CA LEU A 9 -7.92 13.66 -5.05
C LEU A 9 -8.15 12.31 -5.72
N ALA A 10 -9.37 12.02 -6.16
CA ALA A 10 -9.64 10.83 -6.95
C ALA A 10 -8.86 10.90 -8.28
N ILE A 11 -8.13 9.85 -8.59
CA ILE A 11 -7.39 9.64 -9.85
C ILE A 11 -7.88 8.33 -10.49
N PRO A 12 -9.15 8.29 -10.95
CA PRO A 12 -9.73 7.08 -11.51
C PRO A 12 -8.92 6.61 -12.71
N LYS A 13 -8.89 5.29 -12.94
CA LYS A 13 -8.14 4.59 -14.01
C LYS A 13 -6.65 4.35 -13.70
N TRP A 14 -6.13 4.83 -12.57
CA TRP A 14 -4.72 4.66 -12.20
C TRP A 14 -4.43 3.33 -11.49
N GLY A 15 -5.43 2.61 -10.97
CA GLY A 15 -5.20 1.43 -10.14
C GLY A 15 -4.33 0.35 -10.81
N ARG A 16 -4.59 -0.01 -12.06
CA ARG A 16 -3.73 -0.95 -12.81
C ARG A 16 -2.28 -0.48 -12.90
N TYR A 17 -2.06 0.77 -13.31
CA TYR A 17 -0.72 1.35 -13.42
C TYR A 17 0.01 1.35 -12.07
N LEU A 18 -0.70 1.67 -10.98
CA LEU A 18 -0.13 1.68 -9.65
C LEU A 18 0.23 0.27 -9.15
N ARG A 19 -0.57 -0.76 -9.46
CA ARG A 19 -0.22 -2.16 -9.17
C ARG A 19 1.00 -2.64 -9.94
N GLU A 20 1.08 -2.33 -11.24
CA GLU A 20 2.26 -2.64 -12.06
C GLU A 20 3.51 -1.94 -11.50
N LYS A 21 3.40 -0.65 -11.15
CA LYS A 21 4.49 0.10 -10.52
C LYS A 21 4.88 -0.43 -9.15
N TRP A 22 3.91 -0.87 -8.35
CA TRP A 22 4.16 -1.50 -7.06
C TRP A 22 4.96 -2.79 -7.23
N LEU A 23 4.56 -3.66 -8.17
CA LEU A 23 5.28 -4.89 -8.50
C LEU A 23 6.73 -4.61 -8.88
N GLU A 24 6.95 -3.65 -9.79
CA GLU A 24 8.30 -3.27 -10.23
C GLU A 24 9.19 -2.78 -9.08
N ASN A 25 8.62 -2.01 -8.13
CA ASN A 25 9.42 -1.39 -7.07
C ASN A 25 9.66 -2.33 -5.88
N PHE A 26 8.67 -3.13 -5.48
CA PHE A 26 8.75 -3.91 -4.24
C PHE A 26 8.97 -5.40 -4.47
N ALA A 27 8.64 -5.92 -5.64
CA ALA A 27 8.81 -7.33 -6.00
C ALA A 27 9.72 -7.57 -7.21
N GLY A 28 10.35 -6.50 -7.74
CA GLY A 28 11.20 -6.58 -8.93
C GLY A 28 12.47 -7.41 -8.74
N HIS A 29 12.85 -7.71 -7.50
CA HIS A 29 13.95 -8.64 -7.18
C HIS A 29 13.58 -10.11 -7.38
N LEU A 30 12.28 -10.44 -7.47
CA LEU A 30 11.80 -11.79 -7.75
C LEU A 30 11.64 -12.02 -9.25
N THR A 31 12.04 -13.20 -9.70
CA THR A 31 11.72 -13.71 -11.03
C THR A 31 10.21 -13.92 -11.21
N LYS A 32 9.74 -14.04 -12.45
CA LYS A 32 8.31 -14.27 -12.72
C LYS A 32 7.84 -15.61 -12.15
N GLU A 33 8.71 -16.61 -12.19
CA GLU A 33 8.48 -17.94 -11.63
C GLU A 33 8.30 -17.85 -10.10
N GLU A 34 9.21 -17.16 -9.40
CA GLU A 34 9.10 -16.95 -7.95
C GLU A 34 7.83 -16.16 -7.58
N GLN A 35 7.47 -15.13 -8.34
CA GLN A 35 6.22 -14.39 -8.11
C GLN A 35 4.99 -15.29 -8.26
N LYS A 36 5.00 -16.20 -9.24
CA LYS A 36 3.90 -17.15 -9.46
C LYS A 36 3.82 -18.21 -8.36
N GLU A 37 4.95 -18.69 -7.84
CA GLU A 37 5.00 -19.66 -6.73
C GLU A 37 4.34 -19.13 -5.45
N ILE A 38 4.36 -17.82 -5.24
CA ILE A 38 3.71 -17.16 -4.11
C ILE A 38 2.36 -16.53 -4.48
N TYR A 39 1.77 -16.88 -5.63
CA TYR A 39 0.44 -16.45 -6.07
C TYR A 39 0.26 -14.92 -6.09
N MET A 40 1.29 -14.17 -6.50
CA MET A 40 1.22 -12.71 -6.57
C MET A 40 0.29 -12.18 -7.68
N ASP A 41 -0.09 -13.03 -8.63
CA ASP A 41 -1.14 -12.75 -9.60
C ASP A 41 -2.52 -12.60 -8.94
N SER A 42 -2.70 -13.23 -7.77
CA SER A 42 -3.91 -13.11 -6.95
C SER A 42 -3.83 -11.91 -6.01
N PHE A 43 -2.78 -11.81 -5.20
CA PHE A 43 -2.64 -10.79 -4.16
C PHE A 43 -1.20 -10.26 -4.04
N LEU A 44 -1.02 -8.94 -4.13
CA LEU A 44 0.33 -8.35 -4.05
C LEU A 44 0.95 -8.51 -2.66
N TRP A 45 0.13 -8.46 -1.61
CA TRP A 45 0.59 -8.61 -0.22
C TRP A 45 1.19 -9.98 0.09
N HIS A 46 1.01 -10.99 -0.79
CA HIS A 46 1.68 -12.29 -0.66
C HIS A 46 3.20 -12.18 -0.60
N LEU A 47 3.79 -11.13 -1.20
CA LEU A 47 5.20 -10.82 -1.03
C LEU A 47 5.62 -10.79 0.45
N CYS A 48 4.75 -10.25 1.31
CA CYS A 48 4.99 -10.13 2.74
C CYS A 48 4.72 -11.44 3.50
N SER A 49 3.60 -12.11 3.23
CA SER A 49 3.19 -13.31 3.97
C SER A 49 4.02 -14.54 3.65
N TYR A 50 4.53 -14.65 2.42
CA TYR A 50 5.52 -15.66 2.02
C TYR A 50 6.97 -15.26 2.36
N GLU A 51 7.14 -14.17 3.11
CA GLU A 51 8.44 -13.70 3.63
C GLU A 51 9.50 -13.42 2.56
N LYS A 52 9.08 -13.04 1.34
CA LYS A 52 9.98 -12.72 0.22
C LYS A 52 10.56 -11.30 0.28
N VAL A 53 10.25 -10.55 1.33
CA VAL A 53 10.76 -9.20 1.60
C VAL A 53 10.88 -8.99 3.11
N ILE A 54 11.79 -8.10 3.54
CA ILE A 54 11.82 -7.62 4.92
C ILE A 54 10.59 -6.74 5.16
N ARG A 55 9.82 -7.06 6.19
CA ARG A 55 8.52 -6.45 6.48
C ARG A 55 8.34 -6.21 7.96
N LEU A 56 7.62 -5.15 8.27
CA LEU A 56 6.94 -4.97 9.55
C LEU A 56 5.50 -5.43 9.39
N GLU A 57 4.90 -5.89 10.48
CA GLU A 57 3.52 -6.39 10.48
C GLU A 57 2.71 -5.82 11.66
N LYS A 58 1.39 -5.83 11.50
CA LYS A 58 0.41 -5.44 12.53
C LYS A 58 0.73 -4.07 13.13
N GLU A 59 0.82 -4.00 14.45
CA GLU A 59 1.04 -2.76 15.20
C GLU A 59 2.35 -2.05 14.80
N GLU A 60 3.41 -2.81 14.48
CA GLU A 60 4.68 -2.20 14.07
C GLU A 60 4.60 -1.63 12.65
N ALA A 61 3.82 -2.26 11.76
CA ALA A 61 3.52 -1.69 10.45
C ALA A 61 2.74 -0.38 10.56
N ILE A 62 1.72 -0.35 11.43
CA ILE A 62 0.90 0.85 11.68
C ILE A 62 1.78 1.98 12.21
N LYS A 63 2.58 1.72 13.26
CA LYS A 63 3.50 2.72 13.83
C LYS A 63 4.50 3.23 12.79
N ALA A 64 5.06 2.35 11.96
CA ALA A 64 6.00 2.74 10.92
C ALA A 64 5.33 3.64 9.87
N PHE A 65 4.15 3.27 9.41
CA PHE A 65 3.36 4.08 8.50
C PHE A 65 3.08 5.46 9.10
N GLU A 66 2.50 5.54 10.30
CA GLU A 66 2.11 6.81 10.91
C GLU A 66 3.29 7.74 11.19
N ARG A 67 4.46 7.20 11.55
CA ARG A 67 5.70 7.96 11.79
C ARG A 67 6.40 8.43 10.52
N GLN A 68 6.05 7.88 9.36
CA GLN A 68 6.74 8.19 8.12
C GLN A 68 6.57 9.67 7.75
N LYS A 69 7.66 10.29 7.28
CA LYS A 69 7.60 11.66 6.73
C LYS A 69 6.98 11.59 5.34
N LYS A 70 5.66 11.82 5.27
CA LYS A 70 4.90 11.79 4.00
C LYS A 70 4.59 13.21 3.55
N ASN A 71 4.88 13.53 2.29
CA ASN A 71 4.38 14.77 1.66
C ASN A 71 3.26 14.45 0.67
N ARG A 72 3.47 13.40 -0.14
CA ARG A 72 2.53 12.91 -1.14
C ARG A 72 2.61 11.39 -1.20
N CYS A 73 1.48 10.74 -1.38
CA CYS A 73 1.39 9.30 -1.59
C CYS A 73 0.16 8.98 -2.43
N THR A 74 0.11 7.75 -2.92
CA THR A 74 -1.04 7.21 -3.65
C THR A 74 -1.70 6.13 -2.82
N ILE A 75 -3.04 6.10 -2.84
CA ILE A 75 -3.85 5.02 -2.29
C ILE A 75 -4.49 4.30 -3.47
N PHE A 76 -4.37 2.98 -3.54
CA PHE A 76 -5.00 2.15 -4.58
C PHE A 76 -5.35 0.78 -4.01
N TYR A 77 -6.06 -0.01 -4.81
CA TYR A 77 -6.64 -1.27 -4.36
C TYR A 77 -6.26 -2.44 -5.26
N GLN A 78 -6.41 -3.67 -4.75
CA GLN A 78 -6.03 -4.89 -5.47
C GLN A 78 -6.79 -5.08 -6.79
N PHE A 79 -8.11 -4.90 -6.81
CA PHE A 79 -8.95 -5.31 -7.96
C PHE A 79 -9.73 -4.19 -8.65
N THR A 80 -9.62 -2.94 -8.20
CA THR A 80 -10.25 -1.79 -8.87
C THR A 80 -9.22 -0.87 -9.51
N ASN A 81 -9.68 -0.08 -10.49
CA ASN A 81 -8.88 0.97 -11.10
C ASN A 81 -9.03 2.32 -10.39
N GLU A 82 -9.87 2.38 -9.36
CA GLU A 82 -9.96 3.52 -8.46
C GLU A 82 -8.67 3.69 -7.67
N ALA A 83 -8.31 4.94 -7.47
CA ALA A 83 -7.12 5.33 -6.74
C ALA A 83 -7.26 6.79 -6.30
N PHE A 84 -6.48 7.16 -5.30
CA PHE A 84 -6.44 8.52 -4.75
C PHE A 84 -5.00 9.02 -4.70
N LEU A 85 -4.83 10.28 -5.07
CA LEU A 85 -3.62 11.04 -4.80
C LEU A 85 -3.82 11.83 -3.51
N VAL A 86 -3.00 11.54 -2.50
CA VAL A 86 -3.01 12.28 -1.25
C VAL A 86 -1.93 13.35 -1.30
N GLN A 87 -2.35 14.62 -1.22
CA GLN A 87 -1.48 15.78 -1.08
C GLN A 87 -1.44 16.22 0.39
N ASN A 88 -0.30 16.73 0.85
CA ASN A 88 -0.05 17.09 2.26
C ASN A 88 -0.27 15.91 3.22
N ALA A 89 0.24 14.73 2.85
CA ALA A 89 0.03 13.47 3.58
C ALA A 89 0.71 13.38 4.96
N LYS A 90 1.28 14.49 5.48
CA LYS A 90 2.05 14.52 6.73
C LYS A 90 1.29 13.95 7.92
N ASN A 91 -0.01 14.25 7.98
CA ASN A 91 -0.88 13.82 9.07
C ASN A 91 -1.75 12.61 8.70
N LEU A 92 -1.54 12.01 7.52
CA LEU A 92 -2.26 10.82 7.09
C LEU A 92 -1.94 9.67 8.04
N ASN A 93 -3.00 9.14 8.65
CA ASN A 93 -2.98 8.03 9.57
C ASN A 93 -3.89 6.90 9.04
N VAL A 94 -3.95 5.76 9.75
CA VAL A 94 -4.70 4.59 9.29
C VAL A 94 -6.20 4.84 9.25
N LYS A 95 -6.76 5.58 10.22
CA LYS A 95 -8.21 5.89 10.30
C LYS A 95 -8.69 6.86 9.22
N ASP A 96 -7.78 7.59 8.55
CA ASP A 96 -8.12 8.49 7.46
C ASP A 96 -8.22 7.76 6.11
N LEU A 97 -7.86 6.48 6.05
CA LEU A 97 -7.87 5.71 4.81
C LEU A 97 -9.32 5.48 4.34
N PRO A 98 -9.56 5.55 3.02
CA PRO A 98 -10.88 5.34 2.44
C PRO A 98 -11.19 3.84 2.41
N TYR A 99 -11.53 3.30 3.58
CA TYR A 99 -12.21 2.03 3.69
C TYR A 99 -13.53 2.15 2.91
N ASP A 100 -13.72 1.30 1.91
CA ASP A 100 -15.02 1.17 1.28
C ASP A 100 -15.92 0.26 2.14
N ASP A 101 -17.24 0.47 2.08
CA ASP A 101 -18.22 -0.42 2.74
C ASP A 101 -18.17 -1.85 2.19
N TRP A 102 -17.42 -2.08 1.12
CA TRP A 102 -17.11 -3.39 0.57
C TRP A 102 -15.83 -3.89 1.24
N ASP A 103 -15.96 -4.43 2.46
CA ASP A 103 -14.98 -5.07 3.38
C ASP A 103 -13.96 -6.07 2.76
N HIS A 104 -13.71 -6.05 1.45
CA HIS A 104 -13.02 -7.07 0.67
C HIS A 104 -11.90 -6.52 -0.23
N SER A 105 -11.62 -5.21 -0.19
CA SER A 105 -10.54 -4.63 -1.00
C SER A 105 -9.27 -4.42 -0.19
N ASP A 106 -8.15 -5.02 -0.61
CA ASP A 106 -6.85 -4.68 -0.03
C ASP A 106 -6.50 -3.24 -0.37
N ILE A 107 -6.01 -2.49 0.61
CA ILE A 107 -5.61 -1.09 0.46
C ILE A 107 -4.09 -1.01 0.44
N TYR A 108 -3.55 -0.34 -0.58
CA TYR A 108 -2.14 -0.06 -0.72
C TYR A 108 -1.91 1.44 -0.65
N VAL A 109 -1.08 1.87 0.31
CA VAL A 109 -0.59 3.24 0.40
C VAL A 109 0.88 3.25 -0.01
N MET A 110 1.17 3.80 -1.17
CA MET A 110 2.53 3.83 -1.73
C MET A 110 3.07 5.26 -1.75
N ASP A 111 4.31 5.41 -1.27
CA ASP A 111 5.05 6.67 -1.32
C ASP A 111 5.12 7.23 -2.75
N TRP A 112 5.07 8.56 -2.89
CA TRP A 112 5.18 9.15 -4.23
C TRP A 112 6.50 8.83 -4.94
N GLU A 113 7.59 8.77 -4.18
CA GLU A 113 8.92 8.40 -4.69
C GLU A 113 9.14 6.87 -4.69
N ASN A 114 8.12 6.09 -4.30
CA ASN A 114 8.10 4.62 -4.28
C ASN A 114 9.15 3.99 -3.34
N ASN A 115 9.52 4.68 -2.24
CA ASN A 115 10.49 4.17 -1.27
C ASN A 115 9.89 3.24 -0.22
N TRP A 116 8.59 3.32 0.01
CA TRP A 116 7.87 2.51 1.00
C TRP A 116 6.43 2.29 0.55
N THR A 117 5.82 1.24 1.09
CA THR A 117 4.40 0.96 0.94
C THR A 117 3.84 0.38 2.23
N PHE A 118 2.64 0.82 2.57
CA PHE A 118 1.82 0.28 3.64
C PHE A 118 0.64 -0.47 3.02
N ILE A 119 0.30 -1.62 3.58
CA ILE A 119 -0.64 -2.57 2.98
C ILE A 119 -1.63 -3.02 4.04
N ILE A 120 -2.91 -2.80 3.81
CA ILE A 120 -4.01 -3.37 4.60
C ILE A 120 -4.62 -4.48 3.78
N THR A 121 -4.74 -5.66 4.37
CA THR A 121 -5.35 -6.82 3.74
C THR A 121 -6.85 -6.84 4.05
N HIS A 122 -7.62 -7.50 3.19
CA HIS A 122 -9.02 -7.85 3.44
C HIS A 122 -9.20 -8.95 4.51
N GLU A 123 -8.12 -9.47 5.09
CA GLU A 123 -8.13 -10.56 6.07
C GLU A 123 -8.50 -10.09 7.50
N ASN A 124 -9.17 -8.93 7.62
CA ASN A 124 -9.73 -8.41 8.87
C ASN A 124 -8.77 -8.40 10.07
N GLY A 125 -7.49 -8.11 9.82
CA GLY A 125 -6.45 -8.03 10.86
C GLY A 125 -5.83 -9.35 11.32
N TRP A 126 -6.26 -10.50 10.77
CA TRP A 126 -5.60 -11.78 11.01
C TRP A 126 -4.22 -11.83 10.36
N ILE A 127 -4.13 -11.30 9.14
CA ILE A 127 -2.92 -11.23 8.32
C ILE A 127 -2.66 -9.76 7.99
N GLY A 128 -1.43 -9.28 8.19
CA GLY A 128 -1.11 -7.87 8.07
C GLY A 128 -1.77 -6.99 9.15
N PRO A 129 -1.86 -5.66 8.96
CA PRO A 129 -1.27 -4.89 7.87
C PRO A 129 0.25 -5.04 7.79
N TYR A 130 0.84 -4.69 6.65
CA TYR A 130 2.27 -4.74 6.42
C TYR A 130 2.85 -3.37 6.10
N PHE A 131 4.10 -3.16 6.47
CA PHE A 131 4.89 -2.02 6.02
C PHE A 131 6.23 -2.52 5.51
N ILE A 132 6.58 -2.13 4.28
CA ILE A 132 7.83 -2.51 3.65
C ILE A 132 8.52 -1.27 3.07
N HIS A 133 9.85 -1.28 3.13
CA HIS A 133 10.67 -0.39 2.34
C HIS A 133 10.98 -1.07 1.00
N LYS A 134 11.30 -0.26 0.00
CA LYS A 134 11.84 -0.76 -1.26
C LYS A 134 13.09 -1.63 -0.97
N PRO A 135 13.14 -2.88 -1.47
CA PRO A 135 14.28 -3.79 -1.29
C PRO A 135 15.60 -3.25 -1.83
#